data_AF-A0A952QJC0-F1
#
_entry.id   AF-A0A952QJC0-F1
#
_cell.length_a   1.000
_cell.length_b   1.000
_cell.length_c   1.000
_cell.angle_alpha   90.00
_cell.angle_beta   90.00
_cell.angle_gamma   90.00
#
_symmetry.space_group_name_H-M   'P 1'
#
loop_
_entity.id
_entity.type
_entity.pdbx_description
1 polymer ?
#
loop_
_entity_poly.entity_id
_entity_poly.type
_entity_poly.pdbx_seq_one_letter_code
_entity_poly.pdbx_strand_id
1 'polypeptide(L)'
;MNRILTVVALGIVGASSHADIILTNYPQTSQISGNGITTTQNKAVGFSTGSELMRIDSLQVHLQFFANSMPNASDVVFELREDFGGHPTNWIVSFTPTSAFVDGRADYTFTADAVFVMQPSTRYFIEARSLSNVSWNWLSSSPSQAYSGWATATGNVFSNDGGATWSNSALLNTIQIEGTVVPEPVSLLLLAPLACLARRRRR
;
A
#
# COMPACT_ATOMS: atom_id res chain seq x y z
N MET A 1 50.30 18.57 31.73
CA MET A 1 49.82 17.49 30.83
C MET A 1 48.34 17.73 30.57
N ASN A 2 47.97 18.39 29.47
CA ASN A 2 46.57 18.68 29.15
C ASN A 2 46.16 17.88 27.91
N ARG A 3 45.28 16.89 28.08
CA ARG A 3 44.65 16.15 27.00
C ARG A 3 43.34 16.84 26.64
N ILE A 4 43.26 17.40 25.45
CA ILE A 4 42.01 17.90 24.87
C ILE A 4 41.32 16.70 24.22
N LEU A 5 40.17 16.31 24.74
CA LEU A 5 39.24 15.39 24.09
C LEU A 5 38.38 16.21 23.12
N THR A 6 38.56 15.99 21.83
CA THR A 6 37.62 16.47 20.82
C THR A 6 36.57 15.38 20.61
N VAL A 7 35.37 15.60 21.14
CA VAL A 7 34.20 14.76 20.86
C VAL A 7 33.59 15.28 19.55
N VAL A 8 33.66 14.47 18.49
CA VAL A 8 32.91 14.72 17.26
C VAL A 8 31.54 14.08 17.43
N ALA A 9 30.51 14.90 17.63
CA ALA A 9 29.12 14.46 17.63
C ALA A 9 28.63 14.35 16.17
N LEU A 10 28.47 13.14 15.66
CA LEU A 10 27.71 12.90 14.43
C LEU A 10 26.22 13.02 14.75
N GLY A 11 25.59 14.09 14.28
CA GLY A 11 24.13 14.22 14.29
C GLY A 11 23.51 13.37 13.19
N ILE A 12 22.76 12.34 13.55
CA ILE A 12 21.87 11.62 12.62
C ILE A 12 20.67 12.53 12.38
N VAL A 13 20.64 13.21 11.23
CA VAL A 13 19.45 13.94 10.80
C VAL A 13 18.45 12.91 10.28
N GLY A 14 17.50 12.51 11.12
CA GLY A 14 16.37 11.70 10.68
C GLY A 14 15.52 12.52 9.71
N ALA A 15 15.51 12.15 8.43
CA ALA A 15 14.55 12.70 7.49
C ALA A 15 13.14 12.38 8.00
N SER A 16 12.34 13.40 8.26
CA SER A 16 10.92 13.23 8.57
C SER A 16 10.24 12.76 7.29
N SER A 17 9.94 11.47 7.19
CA SER A 17 9.21 10.92 6.06
C SER A 17 7.72 11.18 6.30
N HIS A 18 7.14 12.10 5.54
CA HIS A 18 5.69 12.28 5.52
C HIS A 18 5.03 11.10 4.81
N ALA A 19 3.81 10.73 5.23
CA ALA A 19 2.99 9.80 4.47
C ALA A 19 2.67 10.43 3.11
N ASP A 20 2.94 9.67 2.05
CA ASP A 20 2.70 10.00 0.66
C ASP A 20 1.60 9.10 0.09
N ILE A 21 0.93 9.59 -0.95
CA ILE A 21 -0.15 8.85 -1.61
C ILE A 21 0.46 7.96 -2.69
N ILE A 22 0.50 6.65 -2.42
CA ILE A 22 0.89 5.64 -3.40
C ILE A 22 -0.08 5.68 -4.58
N LEU A 23 -1.38 5.55 -4.31
CA LEU A 23 -2.41 5.51 -5.35
C LEU A 23 -3.73 5.99 -4.76
N THR A 24 -4.44 6.87 -5.45
CA THR A 24 -5.76 7.35 -5.05
C THR A 24 -6.66 7.68 -6.23
N ASN A 25 -7.96 7.48 -6.06
CA ASN A 25 -9.01 8.13 -6.86
C ASN A 25 -10.07 8.80 -5.97
N TYR A 26 -9.67 9.28 -4.79
CA TYR A 26 -10.47 10.18 -3.96
C TYR A 26 -10.34 11.65 -4.40
N PRO A 27 -11.29 12.54 -4.02
CA PRO A 27 -12.52 12.27 -3.28
C PRO A 27 -13.66 11.76 -4.17
N GLN A 28 -14.59 10.98 -3.60
CA GLN A 28 -15.77 10.53 -4.35
C GLN A 28 -16.77 11.67 -4.57
N THR A 29 -17.28 11.80 -5.80
CA THR A 29 -18.24 12.85 -6.18
C THR A 29 -19.70 12.39 -6.19
N SER A 30 -19.98 11.10 -6.39
CA SER A 30 -21.28 10.44 -6.20
C SER A 30 -21.13 8.91 -6.26
N GLN A 31 -21.96 8.15 -5.55
CA GLN A 31 -21.86 6.69 -5.45
C GLN A 31 -23.10 6.00 -6.01
N ILE A 32 -22.93 5.22 -7.07
CA ILE A 32 -24.07 4.61 -7.78
C ILE A 32 -23.89 3.10 -7.93
N SER A 33 -22.67 2.62 -8.15
CA SER A 33 -22.37 1.20 -8.41
C SER A 33 -21.22 0.70 -7.54
N GLY A 34 -21.36 -0.54 -7.08
CA GLY A 34 -20.29 -1.29 -6.45
C GLY A 34 -20.24 -2.70 -7.03
N ASN A 35 -19.08 -3.32 -6.90
CA ASN A 35 -18.92 -4.73 -7.23
C ASN A 35 -19.28 -5.54 -5.99
N GLY A 36 -20.22 -6.47 -6.13
CA GLY A 36 -20.51 -7.45 -5.09
C GLY A 36 -19.29 -8.31 -4.87
N ILE A 37 -18.73 -8.23 -3.66
CA ILE A 37 -17.64 -9.07 -3.20
C ILE A 37 -18.26 -10.21 -2.42
N THR A 38 -17.90 -11.44 -2.81
CA THR A 38 -18.39 -12.67 -2.20
C THR A 38 -17.22 -13.65 -2.04
N THR A 39 -17.50 -14.90 -1.66
CA THR A 39 -16.47 -15.96 -1.63
C THR A 39 -15.99 -16.38 -3.01
N THR A 40 -16.76 -16.07 -4.06
CA THR A 40 -16.39 -16.38 -5.45
C THR A 40 -16.13 -15.12 -6.27
N GLN A 41 -16.66 -13.98 -5.86
CA GLN A 41 -16.47 -12.71 -6.54
C GLN A 41 -15.38 -11.90 -5.86
N ASN A 42 -14.21 -11.87 -6.47
CA ASN A 42 -13.07 -11.08 -5.99
C ASN A 42 -12.85 -9.89 -6.93
N LYS A 43 -12.25 -8.84 -6.39
CA LYS A 43 -11.96 -7.62 -7.13
C LYS A 43 -10.55 -7.16 -6.81
N ALA A 44 -9.77 -6.75 -7.80
CA ALA A 44 -8.44 -6.23 -7.53
C ALA A 44 -8.11 -4.97 -8.34
N VAL A 45 -7.33 -4.09 -7.71
CA VAL A 45 -6.78 -2.86 -8.29
C VAL A 45 -5.28 -3.05 -8.44
N GLY A 46 -4.80 -3.01 -9.68
CA GLY A 46 -3.39 -3.15 -10.01
C GLY A 46 -2.68 -1.81 -10.10
N PHE A 47 -1.42 -1.78 -9.65
CA PHE A 47 -0.54 -0.63 -9.79
C PHE A 47 0.92 -1.04 -9.93
N SER A 48 1.72 -0.16 -10.52
CA SER A 48 3.17 -0.26 -10.64
C SER A 48 3.80 0.83 -9.80
N THR A 49 4.73 0.42 -8.95
CA THR A 49 5.52 1.33 -8.13
C THR A 49 6.50 2.15 -8.97
N GLY A 50 6.91 3.30 -8.43
CA GLY A 50 7.93 4.18 -9.01
C GLY A 50 9.36 3.66 -8.81
N SER A 51 10.34 4.56 -8.82
CA SER A 51 11.76 4.22 -8.70
C SER A 51 12.29 4.10 -7.27
N GLU A 52 11.51 4.52 -6.29
CA GLU A 52 11.91 4.56 -4.88
C GLU A 52 11.34 3.38 -4.08
N LEU A 53 12.00 3.03 -2.98
CA LEU A 53 11.46 2.09 -2.00
C LEU A 53 10.37 2.79 -1.20
N MET A 54 9.22 2.13 -1.06
CA MET A 54 8.09 2.69 -0.32
C MET A 54 7.47 1.65 0.59
N ARG A 55 7.32 2.00 1.87
CA ARG A 55 6.60 1.19 2.84
C ARG A 55 5.11 1.48 2.72
N ILE A 56 4.28 0.45 2.67
CA ILE A 56 2.81 0.63 2.74
C ILE A 56 2.39 0.84 4.20
N ASP A 57 1.54 1.82 4.46
CA ASP A 57 1.10 2.16 5.81
C ASP A 57 -0.40 1.86 5.99
N SER A 58 -1.24 2.44 5.13
CA SER A 58 -2.68 2.38 5.27
C SER A 58 -3.39 2.21 3.92
N LEU A 59 -4.62 1.70 4.00
CA LEU A 59 -5.53 1.53 2.89
C LEU A 59 -6.88 2.14 3.28
N GLN A 60 -7.35 3.13 2.53
CA GLN A 60 -8.69 3.66 2.68
C GLN A 60 -9.57 3.24 1.50
N VAL A 61 -10.77 2.73 1.78
CA VAL A 61 -11.72 2.26 0.78
C VAL A 61 -13.13 2.70 1.14
N HIS A 62 -13.99 2.77 0.13
CA HIS A 62 -15.40 3.07 0.33
C HIS A 62 -16.26 1.83 0.11
N LEU A 63 -16.96 1.39 1.15
CA LEU A 63 -17.69 0.12 1.16
C LEU A 63 -19.18 0.34 1.42
N GLN A 64 -19.99 -0.62 0.99
CA GLN A 64 -21.39 -0.74 1.37
C GLN A 64 -21.69 -2.09 2.00
N PHE A 65 -22.33 -2.05 3.15
CA PHE A 65 -22.92 -3.22 3.81
C PHE A 65 -24.45 -3.07 3.86
N PHE A 66 -25.12 -4.20 4.12
CA PHE A 66 -26.57 -4.26 4.25
C PHE A 66 -26.92 -4.85 5.62
N ALA A 67 -27.90 -4.26 6.31
CA ALA A 67 -28.28 -4.61 7.68
C ALA A 67 -28.52 -6.12 7.92
N ASN A 68 -29.06 -6.84 6.92
CA ASN A 68 -29.35 -8.27 7.00
C ASN A 68 -28.16 -9.18 6.62
N SER A 69 -27.02 -8.59 6.25
CA SER A 69 -25.81 -9.29 5.85
C SER A 69 -24.58 -8.49 6.30
N MET A 70 -24.51 -8.20 7.60
CA MET A 70 -23.37 -7.51 8.19
C MET A 70 -22.21 -8.51 8.38
N PRO A 71 -21.04 -8.27 7.77
CA PRO A 71 -19.89 -9.12 7.95
C PRO A 71 -19.23 -8.88 9.32
N ASN A 72 -18.53 -9.90 9.83
CA ASN A 72 -17.52 -9.67 10.86
C ASN A 72 -16.30 -8.98 10.23
N ALA A 73 -15.46 -8.36 11.06
CA ALA A 73 -14.20 -7.76 10.62
C ALA A 73 -13.32 -8.73 9.81
N SER A 74 -13.29 -10.01 10.22
CA SER A 74 -12.53 -11.07 9.56
C SER A 74 -13.09 -11.50 8.20
N ASP A 75 -14.33 -11.16 7.88
CA ASP A 75 -14.97 -11.60 6.64
C ASP A 75 -14.61 -10.69 5.46
N VAL A 76 -14.27 -9.43 5.73
CA VAL A 76 -13.88 -8.42 4.72
C VAL A 76 -12.37 -8.39 4.63
N VAL A 77 -11.82 -8.96 3.56
CA VAL A 77 -10.37 -9.10 3.39
C VAL A 77 -9.89 -8.19 2.28
N PHE A 78 -8.90 -7.37 2.64
CA PHE A 78 -8.03 -6.67 1.70
C PHE A 78 -6.62 -7.20 1.84
N GLU A 79 -5.96 -7.47 0.71
CA GLU A 79 -4.63 -8.07 0.65
C GLU A 79 -3.78 -7.44 -0.45
N LEU A 80 -2.49 -7.25 -0.17
CA LEU A 80 -1.49 -6.97 -1.19
C LEU A 80 -1.04 -8.30 -1.81
N ARG A 81 -1.02 -8.33 -3.13
CA ARG A 81 -0.73 -9.52 -3.94
C ARG A 81 0.36 -9.22 -4.96
N GLU A 82 1.15 -10.24 -5.30
CA GLU A 82 2.08 -10.20 -6.44
C GLU A 82 1.31 -10.15 -7.77
N ASP A 83 1.86 -9.44 -8.76
CA ASP A 83 1.39 -9.52 -10.16
C ASP A 83 2.13 -10.64 -10.91
N PHE A 84 1.36 -11.56 -11.52
CA PHE A 84 1.88 -12.49 -12.51
C PHE A 84 0.95 -12.52 -13.73
N GLY A 85 1.45 -12.04 -14.87
CA GLY A 85 0.68 -12.02 -16.11
C GLY A 85 -0.46 -10.99 -16.14
N GLY A 86 -0.46 -9.98 -15.27
CA GLY A 86 -1.49 -8.94 -15.20
C GLY A 86 -2.61 -9.26 -14.20
N HIS A 87 -2.39 -10.21 -13.28
CA HIS A 87 -3.38 -10.71 -12.34
C HIS A 87 -2.77 -10.95 -10.95
N PRO A 88 -3.56 -10.79 -9.86
CA PRO A 88 -3.09 -11.07 -8.52
C PRO A 88 -2.82 -12.57 -8.33
N THR A 89 -1.73 -12.89 -7.61
CA THR A 89 -1.35 -14.27 -7.31
C THR A 89 -0.99 -14.46 -5.83
N ASN A 90 0.30 -14.54 -5.51
CA ASN A 90 0.74 -14.84 -4.16
C ASN A 90 0.39 -13.71 -3.21
N TRP A 91 -0.07 -14.11 -2.02
CA TRP A 91 -0.32 -13.19 -0.90
C TRP A 91 1.01 -12.66 -0.34
N ILE A 92 1.03 -11.37 -0.03
CA ILE A 92 2.19 -10.68 0.57
C ILE A 92 1.84 -10.18 1.97
N VAL A 93 0.79 -9.37 2.09
CA VAL A 93 0.36 -8.77 3.37
C VAL A 93 -1.16 -8.57 3.37
N SER A 94 -1.79 -8.79 4.52
CA SER A 94 -3.21 -8.51 4.75
C SER A 94 -3.39 -7.16 5.43
N PHE A 95 -4.59 -6.60 5.31
CA PHE A 95 -4.96 -5.37 5.98
C PHE A 95 -6.13 -5.61 6.94
N THR A 96 -6.02 -5.10 8.17
CA THR A 96 -7.07 -5.18 9.19
C THR A 96 -7.85 -3.87 9.28
N PRO A 97 -9.19 -3.90 9.32
CA PRO A 97 -10.00 -2.69 9.49
C PRO A 97 -9.75 -2.04 10.86
N THR A 98 -9.65 -0.71 10.88
CA THR A 98 -9.41 0.07 12.11
C THR A 98 -10.68 0.39 12.89
N SER A 99 -11.85 0.15 12.31
CA SER A 99 -13.16 0.41 12.90
C SER A 99 -14.15 -0.72 12.62
N ALA A 100 -15.20 -0.81 13.43
CA ALA A 100 -16.31 -1.71 13.16
C ALA A 100 -17.07 -1.28 11.90
N PHE A 101 -17.63 -2.25 11.18
CA PHE A 101 -18.50 -2.01 10.03
C PHE A 101 -19.89 -1.55 10.48
N VAL A 102 -20.48 -0.63 9.72
CA VAL A 102 -21.85 -0.13 9.91
C VAL A 102 -22.71 -0.44 8.69
N ASP A 103 -24.02 -0.48 8.89
CA ASP A 103 -24.98 -0.60 7.79
C ASP A 103 -24.92 0.63 6.87
N GLY A 104 -25.14 0.40 5.58
CA GLY A 104 -25.07 1.43 4.56
C GLY A 104 -23.65 1.64 4.03
N ARG A 105 -23.36 2.89 3.61
CA ARG A 105 -22.16 3.26 2.86
C ARG A 105 -21.25 4.10 3.74
N ALA A 106 -19.96 3.75 3.79
CA ALA A 106 -18.98 4.48 4.58
C ALA A 106 -17.54 4.27 4.06
N ASP A 107 -16.68 5.23 4.40
CA ASP A 107 -15.24 5.09 4.25
C ASP A 107 -14.66 4.29 5.41
N TYR A 108 -13.75 3.38 5.08
CA TYR A 108 -13.06 2.54 6.05
C TYR A 108 -11.56 2.61 5.82
N THR A 109 -10.82 2.76 6.91
CA THR A 109 -9.36 2.67 6.92
C THR A 109 -8.94 1.31 7.43
N PHE A 110 -8.01 0.70 6.72
CA PHE A 110 -7.34 -0.53 7.08
C PHE A 110 -5.84 -0.27 7.27
N THR A 111 -5.23 -1.00 8.18
CA THR A 111 -3.78 -0.96 8.44
C THR A 111 -3.14 -2.27 8.01
N ALA A 112 -1.95 -2.22 7.42
CA ALA A 112 -1.22 -3.42 7.07
C ALA A 112 -0.84 -4.22 8.33
N ASP A 113 -1.06 -5.55 8.30
CA ASP A 113 -0.81 -6.44 9.44
C ASP A 113 0.69 -6.68 9.68
N ALA A 114 1.51 -6.41 8.67
CA ALA A 114 2.96 -6.49 8.73
C ALA A 114 3.58 -5.32 7.98
N VAL A 115 4.77 -4.91 8.42
CA VAL A 115 5.58 -3.93 7.69
C VAL A 115 6.02 -4.56 6.37
N PHE A 116 5.62 -3.94 5.26
CA PHE A 116 6.04 -4.33 3.92
C PHE A 116 6.63 -3.15 3.17
N VAL A 117 7.83 -3.35 2.59
CA VAL A 117 8.50 -2.38 1.73
C VAL A 117 8.41 -2.86 0.30
N MET A 118 7.63 -2.14 -0.50
CA MET A 118 7.46 -2.41 -1.92
C MET A 118 8.77 -2.17 -2.66
N GLN A 119 9.07 -3.08 -3.58
CA GLN A 119 10.23 -2.96 -4.45
C GLN A 119 9.98 -1.93 -5.55
N PRO A 120 10.99 -1.16 -5.97
CA PRO A 120 10.85 -0.24 -7.09
C PRO A 120 10.46 -0.95 -8.38
N SER A 121 9.76 -0.25 -9.27
CA SER A 121 9.38 -0.72 -10.61
C SER A 121 8.70 -2.09 -10.62
N THR A 122 8.03 -2.43 -9.53
CA THR A 122 7.34 -3.71 -9.33
C THR A 122 5.83 -3.49 -9.34
N ARG A 123 5.11 -4.44 -9.93
CA ARG A 123 3.65 -4.44 -10.00
C ARG A 123 3.04 -5.23 -8.85
N TYR A 124 1.98 -4.68 -8.30
CA TYR A 124 1.21 -5.27 -7.21
C TYR A 124 -0.27 -5.10 -7.46
N PHE A 125 -1.07 -5.86 -6.72
CA PHE A 125 -2.52 -5.70 -6.65
C PHE A 125 -2.97 -5.53 -5.21
N ILE A 126 -3.95 -4.66 -4.99
CA ILE A 126 -4.83 -4.74 -3.81
C ILE A 126 -6.05 -5.56 -4.20
N GLU A 127 -6.19 -6.74 -3.60
CA GLU A 127 -7.33 -7.64 -3.79
C GLU A 127 -8.32 -7.49 -2.62
N ALA A 128 -9.60 -7.42 -2.97
CA ALA A 128 -10.76 -7.52 -2.10
C ALA A 128 -11.43 -8.89 -2.29
N ARG A 129 -11.70 -9.58 -1.18
CA ARG A 129 -12.45 -10.85 -1.17
C ARG A 129 -13.26 -11.02 0.12
N SER A 130 -14.27 -11.88 0.07
CA SER A 130 -15.03 -12.27 1.27
C SER A 130 -14.62 -13.67 1.74
N LEU A 131 -14.42 -13.86 3.05
CA LEU A 131 -14.20 -15.20 3.63
C LEU A 131 -15.49 -15.89 4.07
N SER A 132 -16.62 -15.18 4.09
CA SER A 132 -17.92 -15.71 4.47
C SER A 132 -18.92 -15.56 3.34
N ASN A 133 -20.06 -16.23 3.46
CA ASN A 133 -21.18 -16.10 2.52
C ASN A 133 -21.85 -14.71 2.54
N VAL A 134 -21.36 -13.79 3.35
CA VAL A 134 -21.81 -12.39 3.37
C VAL A 134 -21.27 -11.67 2.14
N SER A 135 -22.20 -11.03 1.42
CA SER A 135 -21.88 -10.14 0.30
C SER A 135 -21.83 -8.70 0.76
N TRP A 136 -20.88 -7.96 0.21
CA TRP A 136 -20.71 -6.53 0.45
C TRP A 136 -20.20 -5.87 -0.83
N ASN A 137 -20.37 -4.55 -0.96
CA ASN A 137 -19.92 -3.87 -2.17
C ASN A 137 -18.65 -3.05 -1.90
N TRP A 138 -17.63 -3.26 -2.72
CA TRP A 138 -16.61 -2.24 -2.91
C TRP A 138 -17.17 -1.20 -3.89
N LEU A 139 -17.32 0.05 -3.44
CA LEU A 139 -17.97 1.08 -4.24
C LEU A 139 -17.00 1.74 -5.21
N SER A 140 -17.57 2.31 -6.27
CA SER A 140 -16.89 3.12 -7.28
C SER A 140 -17.47 4.53 -7.32
N SER A 141 -16.72 5.48 -7.88
CA SER A 141 -17.21 6.85 -8.07
C SER A 141 -18.01 6.99 -9.37
N SER A 142 -18.96 7.93 -9.38
CA SER A 142 -19.65 8.42 -10.58
C SER A 142 -19.61 9.95 -10.61
N PRO A 143 -19.06 10.59 -11.66
CA PRO A 143 -18.30 9.96 -12.73
C PRO A 143 -17.08 9.18 -12.20
N SER A 144 -16.65 8.18 -12.96
CA SER A 144 -15.46 7.40 -12.65
C SER A 144 -14.24 8.32 -12.59
N GLN A 145 -13.46 8.23 -11.52
CA GLN A 145 -12.23 9.00 -11.35
C GLN A 145 -11.01 8.12 -11.63
N ALA A 146 -10.14 8.62 -12.51
CA ALA A 146 -8.87 7.96 -12.79
C ALA A 146 -7.99 7.95 -11.54
N TYR A 147 -7.21 6.88 -11.38
CA TYR A 147 -6.23 6.81 -10.32
C TYR A 147 -5.09 7.81 -10.57
N SER A 148 -4.55 8.34 -9.49
CA SER A 148 -3.41 9.25 -9.44
C SER A 148 -2.54 8.92 -8.22
N GLY A 149 -1.37 9.51 -8.10
CA GLY A 149 -0.45 9.26 -6.99
C GLY A 149 0.97 8.97 -7.48
N TRP A 150 1.81 8.52 -6.56
CA TRP A 150 3.20 8.15 -6.85
C TRP A 150 3.30 6.91 -7.76
N ALA A 151 2.45 5.91 -7.54
CA ALA A 151 2.34 4.72 -8.36
C ALA A 151 1.45 4.95 -9.59
N THR A 152 1.72 4.19 -10.65
CA THR A 152 0.91 4.20 -11.87
C THR A 152 -0.09 3.04 -11.84
N ALA A 153 -1.38 3.32 -11.98
CA ALA A 153 -2.38 2.25 -12.09
C ALA A 153 -2.15 1.38 -13.34
N THR A 154 -2.28 0.07 -13.18
CA THR A 154 -2.11 -0.91 -14.27
C THR A 154 -3.44 -1.50 -14.74
N GLY A 155 -4.54 -1.21 -14.03
CA GLY A 155 -5.90 -1.61 -14.39
C GLY A 155 -6.62 -2.28 -13.23
N ASN A 156 -7.91 -2.56 -13.44
CA ASN A 156 -8.70 -3.34 -12.48
C ASN A 156 -9.09 -4.66 -13.09
N VAL A 157 -9.10 -5.69 -12.26
CA VAL A 157 -9.54 -7.03 -12.63
C VAL A 157 -10.62 -7.49 -11.66
N PHE A 158 -11.36 -8.52 -12.04
CA PHE A 158 -12.30 -9.21 -11.18
C PHE A 158 -12.27 -10.71 -11.48
N SER A 159 -12.69 -11.51 -10.52
CA SER A 159 -12.86 -12.95 -10.65
C SER A 159 -14.28 -13.31 -10.23
N ASN A 160 -14.84 -14.37 -10.82
CA ASN A 160 -16.13 -14.97 -10.43
C ASN A 160 -15.98 -16.39 -9.88
N ASP A 161 -14.75 -16.85 -9.67
CA ASP A 161 -14.40 -18.21 -9.25
C ASP A 161 -13.37 -18.22 -8.10
N GLY A 162 -13.37 -17.18 -7.27
CA GLY A 162 -12.52 -17.08 -6.08
C GLY A 162 -11.05 -16.84 -6.38
N GLY A 163 -10.75 -16.23 -7.53
CA GLY A 163 -9.41 -15.86 -7.97
C GLY A 163 -8.73 -16.88 -8.89
N ALA A 164 -9.44 -17.93 -9.33
CA ALA A 164 -8.87 -18.93 -10.24
C ALA A 164 -8.71 -18.39 -11.67
N THR A 165 -9.66 -17.56 -12.13
CA THR A 165 -9.58 -16.82 -13.39
C THR A 165 -9.92 -15.34 -13.18
N TRP A 166 -9.29 -14.48 -13.99
CA TRP A 166 -9.43 -13.04 -13.89
C TRP A 166 -9.84 -12.43 -15.22
N SER A 167 -10.68 -11.40 -15.15
CA SER A 167 -11.13 -10.62 -16.30
C SER A 167 -10.93 -9.14 -16.03
N ASN A 168 -10.65 -8.38 -17.09
CA ASN A 168 -10.53 -6.92 -17.01
C ASN A 168 -11.86 -6.28 -16.61
N SER A 169 -11.80 -5.20 -15.85
CA SER A 169 -12.97 -4.46 -15.40
C SER A 169 -12.84 -2.98 -15.67
N ALA A 170 -13.90 -2.40 -16.24
CA ALA A 170 -13.99 -0.97 -16.49
C ALA A 170 -14.37 -0.15 -15.24
N LEU A 171 -14.81 -0.81 -14.17
CA LEU A 171 -15.20 -0.14 -12.93
C LEU A 171 -13.96 0.17 -12.08
N LEU A 172 -13.75 1.46 -11.78
CA LEU A 172 -12.68 1.95 -10.93
C LEU A 172 -13.19 2.05 -9.49
N ASN A 173 -12.86 1.07 -8.68
CA ASN A 173 -13.23 1.06 -7.27
C ASN A 173 -12.48 2.13 -6.50
N THR A 174 -13.10 2.67 -5.45
CA THR A 174 -12.51 3.76 -4.70
C THR A 174 -11.50 3.25 -3.69
N ILE A 175 -10.29 3.80 -3.79
CA ILE A 175 -9.14 3.40 -3.00
C ILE A 175 -8.21 4.59 -2.79
N GLN A 176 -7.59 4.65 -1.62
CA GLN A 176 -6.40 5.44 -1.34
C GLN A 176 -5.42 4.54 -0.60
N ILE A 177 -4.21 4.42 -1.13
CA ILE A 177 -3.12 3.69 -0.52
C ILE A 177 -2.12 4.74 -0.06
N GLU A 178 -1.80 4.74 1.22
CA GLU A 178 -0.80 5.62 1.82
C GLU A 178 0.46 4.83 2.14
N GLY A 179 1.59 5.46 1.94
CA GLY A 179 2.89 4.87 2.22
C GLY A 179 3.92 5.90 2.60
N THR A 180 5.06 5.40 3.04
CA THR A 180 6.18 6.23 3.47
C THR A 180 7.39 5.87 2.62
N VAL A 181 8.00 6.86 1.96
CA VAL A 181 9.28 6.66 1.25
C VAL A 181 10.33 6.17 2.25
N VAL A 182 11.00 5.08 1.91
CA VAL A 182 12.09 4.53 2.73
C VAL A 182 13.40 5.17 2.25
N PRO A 183 14.06 6.00 3.07
CA PRO A 183 15.32 6.61 2.68
C PRO A 183 16.36 5.54 2.37
N GLU A 184 17.13 5.74 1.30
CA GLU A 184 18.29 4.89 1.06
C GLU A 184 19.23 4.97 2.27
N PRO A 185 19.85 3.84 2.67
CA PRO A 185 20.90 3.89 3.67
C PRO A 185 21.97 4.85 3.15
N VAL A 186 22.18 5.97 3.85
CA VAL A 186 23.29 6.88 3.55
C VAL A 186 24.54 6.04 3.73
N SER A 187 25.09 5.54 2.63
CA SER A 187 26.37 4.87 2.62
C SER A 187 27.36 5.91 3.08
N LEU A 188 27.70 5.89 4.37
CA LEU A 188 28.70 6.75 4.96
C LEU A 188 29.94 6.62 4.08
N LEU A 189 30.23 7.66 3.32
CA LEU A 189 31.50 7.90 2.64
C LEU A 189 32.60 7.99 3.72
N LEU A 190 32.94 6.84 4.30
CA LEU A 190 34.12 6.59 5.11
C LEU A 190 35.31 6.40 4.16
N LEU A 191 35.55 7.38 3.28
CA LEU A 191 36.75 7.46 2.47
C LEU A 191 37.57 8.68 2.90
N ALA A 192 38.39 8.42 3.92
CA ALA A 192 39.67 9.04 4.29
C ALA A 192 39.68 10.54 4.69
N PRO A 193 40.41 10.85 5.80
CA PRO A 193 41.84 11.04 5.60
C PRO A 193 42.68 10.25 6.60
N LEU A 194 43.03 9.00 6.27
CA LEU A 194 44.24 8.36 6.81
C LEU A 194 45.52 8.85 6.10
N ALA A 195 45.44 9.88 5.25
CA ALA A 195 46.58 10.51 4.59
C ALA A 195 47.38 11.47 5.50
N CYS A 196 46.96 11.73 6.74
CA CYS A 196 47.61 12.73 7.61
C CYS A 196 48.37 12.17 8.83
N LEU A 197 48.57 10.86 8.97
CA LEU A 197 49.50 10.33 9.99
C LEU A 197 50.85 9.94 9.38
N ALA A 198 51.62 10.99 9.15
CA ALA A 198 52.97 11.13 9.69
C ALA A 198 54.00 10.07 9.29
N ARG A 199 54.46 10.24 8.05
CA ARG A 199 55.88 10.23 7.69
C ARG A 199 56.70 11.15 8.64
N ARG A 200 57.12 10.68 9.82
CA ARG A 200 58.13 11.34 10.71
C ARG A 200 58.60 10.30 11.73
N ARG A 201 59.86 9.88 11.88
CA ARG A 201 61.17 10.36 11.43
C ARG A 201 62.14 9.18 11.66
N ARG A 202 63.01 8.87 10.68
CA ARG A 202 64.26 8.13 10.94
C ARG A 202 65.19 9.05 11.74
N ARG A 203 65.68 8.59 12.89
CA ARG A 203 67.06 8.75 13.40
C ARG A 203 67.19 7.98 14.71
#